data_AF-A0A7X4CBC9-F1
#
_entry.id   AF-A0A7X4CBC9-F1
#
_cell.length_a   1.000
_cell.length_b   1.000
_cell.length_c   1.000
_cell.angle_alpha   90.00
_cell.angle_beta   90.00
_cell.angle_gamma   90.00
#
_symmetry.space_group_name_H-M   'P 1'
#
loop_
_entity.id
_entity.type
_entity.pdbx_description
1 polymer ?
#
loop_
_entity_poly.entity_id
_entity_poly.type
_entity_poly.pdbx_seq_one_letter_code
_entity_poly.pdbx_strand_id
1 'polypeptide(L)'
;MIEQMGQGWDFTDGSVCSGCVKDDALKAILSEKEHAGLRCDFCSSIPAARLDSLLEAFVNGLSNEYENALGGVSWDGREGGFQWHPQWDTWELAYDFHWVFSSEELLEAVAAAVHDITWVEKDFITRRRDNVLIEAWDRFCEAVKHKTRFVVWLLRPDDDDLAPGEIPPAKILEYVAPLFERLNLVQSLPAGHRVWRAHTL
;
A
#
# COMPACT_ATOMS: atom_id res chain seq x y z
N MET A 1 -24.95 -5.61 11.80
CA MET A 1 -25.47 -6.51 10.75
C MET A 1 -25.36 -5.90 9.35
N ILE A 2 -26.03 -4.80 8.99
CA ILE A 2 -25.87 -4.17 7.65
C ILE A 2 -24.49 -3.50 7.48
N GLU A 3 -23.99 -2.84 8.53
CA GLU A 3 -22.71 -2.12 8.50
C GLU A 3 -21.50 -3.06 8.36
N GLN A 4 -21.52 -4.20 9.06
CA GLN A 4 -20.48 -5.24 8.98
C GLN A 4 -20.34 -5.82 7.57
N MET A 5 -21.45 -6.06 6.86
CA MET A 5 -21.42 -6.61 5.50
C MET A 5 -20.79 -5.66 4.47
N GLY A 6 -20.78 -4.34 4.74
CA GLY A 6 -20.19 -3.35 3.85
C GLY A 6 -18.73 -3.03 4.14
N GLN A 7 -18.28 -3.19 5.38
CA GLN A 7 -16.91 -2.84 5.81
C GLN A 7 -15.88 -3.97 5.63
N GLY A 8 -16.33 -5.23 5.47
CA GLY A 8 -15.45 -6.37 5.20
C GLY A 8 -14.74 -6.98 6.42
N TRP A 9 -15.19 -6.65 7.64
CA TRP A 9 -14.67 -7.22 8.90
C TRP A 9 -15.74 -7.19 9.99
N ASP A 10 -15.59 -8.03 11.00
CA ASP A 10 -16.51 -8.17 12.14
C ASP A 10 -16.02 -7.42 13.39
N PHE A 11 -16.96 -6.80 14.12
CA PHE A 11 -16.65 -6.13 15.38
C PHE A 11 -16.04 -7.07 16.39
N THR A 12 -15.04 -6.56 17.11
CA THR A 12 -14.29 -7.27 18.13
C THR A 12 -14.33 -6.51 19.45
N ASP A 13 -14.23 -7.26 20.55
CA ASP A 13 -14.02 -6.70 21.89
C ASP A 13 -12.52 -6.52 22.22
N GLY A 14 -11.64 -6.87 21.27
CA GLY A 14 -10.20 -6.83 21.43
C GLY A 14 -9.62 -5.41 21.46
N SER A 15 -8.40 -5.31 21.96
CA SER A 15 -7.68 -4.04 22.10
C SER A 15 -6.20 -4.18 21.73
N VAL A 16 -5.67 -3.15 21.07
CA VAL A 16 -4.32 -3.13 20.50
C VAL A 16 -3.69 -1.75 20.69
N CYS A 17 -2.39 -1.70 20.99
CA CYS A 17 -1.64 -0.45 21.03
C CYS A 17 -0.88 -0.21 19.72
N SER A 18 -0.52 1.05 19.48
CA SER A 18 0.36 1.48 18.40
C SER A 18 1.70 0.75 18.40
N GLY A 19 2.23 0.37 19.57
CA GLY A 19 3.48 -0.38 19.70
C GLY A 19 3.43 -1.81 19.15
N CYS A 20 2.24 -2.39 18.96
CA CYS A 20 2.10 -3.72 18.36
C CYS A 20 2.09 -3.68 16.82
N VAL A 21 2.06 -2.50 16.22
CA VAL A 21 2.05 -2.33 14.76
C VAL A 21 3.36 -1.65 14.32
N LYS A 22 3.92 -2.09 13.20
CA LYS A 22 5.19 -1.60 12.65
C LYS A 22 5.00 -0.57 11.54
N ASP A 23 3.87 -0.60 10.83
CA ASP A 23 3.52 0.39 9.82
C ASP A 23 3.25 1.76 10.46
N ASP A 24 3.81 2.82 9.89
CA ASP A 24 3.75 4.16 10.47
C ASP A 24 2.38 4.83 10.30
N ALA A 25 1.63 4.52 9.23
CA ALA A 25 0.28 5.06 9.04
C ALA A 25 -0.71 4.42 10.02
N LEU A 26 -0.64 3.10 10.20
CA LEU A 26 -1.46 2.40 11.19
C LEU A 26 -1.10 2.82 12.62
N LYS A 27 0.18 3.01 12.94
CA LYS A 27 0.59 3.58 14.23
C LYS A 27 -0.03 4.93 14.49
N ALA A 28 -0.02 5.83 13.50
CA ALA A 28 -0.59 7.17 13.64
C ALA A 28 -2.09 7.07 13.98
N ILE A 29 -2.85 6.27 13.21
CA ILE A 29 -4.28 6.05 13.43
C ILE A 29 -4.55 5.48 14.83
N LEU A 30 -3.76 4.51 15.29
CA LEU A 30 -3.93 3.92 16.61
C LEU A 30 -3.59 4.91 17.72
N SER A 31 -2.51 5.69 17.57
CA SER A 31 -2.08 6.68 18.57
C SER A 31 -3.12 7.79 18.79
N GLU A 32 -3.90 8.15 17.76
CA GLU A 32 -4.99 9.11 17.87
C GLU A 32 -6.20 8.55 18.62
N LYS A 33 -6.44 7.24 18.50
CA LYS A 33 -7.57 6.52 19.11
C LYS A 33 -7.21 5.81 20.43
N GLU A 34 -5.97 5.95 20.90
CA GLU A 34 -5.48 5.34 22.13
C GLU A 34 -6.10 5.97 23.38
N HIS A 35 -6.46 5.13 24.35
CA HIS A 35 -7.09 5.55 25.60
C HIS A 35 -6.40 4.92 26.80
N ALA A 36 -6.11 5.74 27.83
CA ALA A 36 -5.43 5.29 29.05
C ALA A 36 -6.24 4.28 29.89
N GLY A 37 -7.55 4.13 29.62
CA GLY A 37 -8.41 3.14 30.28
C GLY A 37 -8.37 1.75 29.64
N LEU A 38 -7.73 1.58 28.49
CA LEU A 38 -7.63 0.33 27.74
C LEU A 38 -6.20 -0.23 27.83
N ARG A 39 -6.11 -1.54 28.00
CA ARG A 39 -4.85 -2.30 28.05
C ARG A 39 -4.80 -3.20 26.83
N CYS A 40 -3.71 -3.16 26.06
CA CYS A 40 -3.51 -4.00 24.89
C CYS A 40 -3.54 -5.49 25.26
N ASP A 41 -4.32 -6.29 24.54
CA ASP A 41 -4.46 -7.73 24.81
C ASP A 41 -3.20 -8.53 24.40
N PHE A 42 -2.37 -7.97 23.52
CA PHE A 42 -1.22 -8.65 22.93
C PHE A 42 0.09 -8.39 23.68
N CYS A 43 0.32 -7.15 24.14
CA CYS A 43 1.56 -6.77 24.83
C CYS A 43 1.35 -6.21 26.24
N SER A 44 0.10 -6.15 26.71
CA SER A 44 -0.28 -5.64 28.03
C SER A 44 0.06 -4.17 28.32
N SER A 45 0.43 -3.37 27.31
CA SER A 45 0.74 -1.94 27.46
C SER A 45 -0.52 -1.07 27.60
N ILE A 46 -0.33 0.12 28.15
CA ILE A 46 -1.32 1.20 28.25
C ILE A 46 -0.61 2.48 27.77
N PRO A 47 -1.25 3.36 26.97
CA PRO A 47 -2.63 3.27 26.46
C PRO A 47 -2.78 2.25 25.31
N ALA A 48 -4.04 1.88 25.03
CA ALA A 48 -4.41 1.04 23.88
C ALA A 48 -5.69 1.56 23.20
N ALA A 49 -5.92 1.17 21.96
CA ALA A 49 -7.13 1.45 21.19
C ALA A 49 -7.94 0.16 20.98
N ARG A 50 -9.18 0.28 20.50
CA ARG A 50 -9.99 -0.89 20.10
C ARG A 50 -9.39 -1.54 18.85
N LEU A 51 -9.35 -2.87 18.82
CA LEU A 51 -8.86 -3.64 17.67
C LEU A 51 -9.65 -3.31 16.39
N ASP A 52 -10.94 -3.00 16.52
CA ASP A 52 -11.80 -2.47 15.45
C ASP A 52 -11.17 -1.30 14.67
N SER A 53 -10.42 -0.42 15.36
CA SER A 53 -9.76 0.72 14.70
C SER A 53 -8.60 0.29 13.82
N LEU A 54 -7.91 -0.79 14.20
CA LEU A 54 -6.88 -1.41 13.37
C LEU A 54 -7.52 -2.14 12.19
N LEU A 55 -8.59 -2.91 12.42
CA LEU A 55 -9.31 -3.65 11.39
C LEU A 55 -9.84 -2.71 10.30
N GLU A 56 -10.48 -1.61 10.69
CA GLU A 56 -10.96 -0.58 9.78
C GLU A 56 -9.82 -0.04 8.91
N ALA A 57 -8.71 0.37 9.52
CA ALA A 57 -7.57 0.94 8.80
C ALA A 57 -6.87 -0.08 7.90
N PHE A 58 -6.72 -1.31 8.37
CA PHE A 58 -6.07 -2.40 7.64
C PHE A 58 -6.89 -2.82 6.41
N VAL A 59 -8.19 -3.08 6.57
CA VAL A 59 -9.08 -3.47 5.45
C VAL A 59 -9.24 -2.33 4.44
N ASN A 60 -9.31 -1.07 4.89
CA ASN A 60 -9.28 0.08 4.00
C ASN A 60 -7.94 0.18 3.22
N GLY A 61 -6.83 -0.17 3.87
CA GLY A 61 -5.52 -0.31 3.24
C GLY A 61 -5.53 -1.35 2.14
N LEU A 62 -6.00 -2.57 2.44
CA LEU A 62 -6.14 -3.66 1.47
C LEU A 62 -7.04 -3.24 0.30
N SER A 63 -8.18 -2.60 0.57
CA SER A 63 -9.18 -2.19 -0.43
C SER A 63 -8.68 -1.14 -1.44
N ASN A 64 -7.50 -0.54 -1.21
CA ASN A 64 -6.85 0.31 -2.19
C ASN A 64 -6.22 -0.48 -3.35
N GLU A 65 -5.70 -1.68 -3.05
CA GLU A 65 -4.93 -2.51 -4.00
C GLU A 65 -5.63 -3.83 -4.33
N TYR A 66 -6.58 -4.27 -3.51
CA TYR A 66 -7.31 -5.52 -3.65
C TYR A 66 -8.82 -5.30 -3.60
N GLU A 67 -9.56 -6.18 -4.24
CA GLU A 67 -11.02 -6.22 -4.18
C GLU A 67 -11.53 -7.66 -4.12
N ASN A 68 -12.83 -7.81 -3.88
CA ASN A 68 -13.48 -9.12 -3.93
C ASN A 68 -13.50 -9.63 -5.37
N ALA A 69 -13.10 -10.88 -5.61
CA ALA A 69 -13.11 -11.52 -6.92
C ALA A 69 -14.48 -11.45 -7.63
N LEU A 70 -15.59 -11.45 -6.86
CA LEU A 70 -16.95 -11.28 -7.37
C LEU A 70 -17.18 -9.92 -8.05
N GLY A 71 -16.35 -8.92 -7.78
CA GLY A 71 -16.45 -7.57 -8.31
C GLY A 71 -16.02 -7.42 -9.77
N GLY A 72 -15.27 -8.39 -10.34
CA GLY A 72 -14.75 -8.25 -11.69
C GLY A 72 -14.19 -9.50 -12.37
N VAL A 73 -13.96 -10.60 -11.64
CA VAL A 73 -13.32 -11.80 -12.18
C VAL A 73 -14.35 -12.84 -12.61
N SER A 74 -14.10 -13.48 -13.76
CA SER A 74 -14.98 -14.52 -14.29
C SER A 74 -14.88 -15.80 -13.47
N TRP A 75 -16.03 -16.36 -13.11
CA TRP A 75 -16.14 -17.66 -12.45
C TRP A 75 -16.47 -18.75 -13.47
N ASP A 76 -15.67 -19.82 -13.51
CA ASP A 76 -16.01 -21.03 -14.29
C ASP A 76 -16.49 -22.14 -13.34
N GLY A 77 -17.79 -22.46 -13.41
CA GLY A 77 -18.40 -23.52 -12.60
C GLY A 77 -17.93 -24.93 -12.95
N ARG A 78 -17.33 -25.15 -14.13
CA ARG A 78 -16.77 -26.45 -14.53
C ARG A 78 -15.41 -26.69 -13.89
N GLU A 79 -14.60 -25.64 -13.76
CA GLU A 79 -13.31 -25.69 -13.06
C GLU A 79 -13.45 -25.44 -11.56
N GLY A 80 -14.57 -24.85 -11.13
CA GLY A 80 -14.90 -24.62 -9.73
C GLY A 80 -14.10 -23.49 -9.10
N GLY A 81 -13.75 -22.46 -9.88
CA GLY A 81 -12.91 -21.37 -9.41
C GLY A 81 -12.98 -20.10 -10.26
N PHE A 82 -12.44 -19.02 -9.70
CA PHE A 82 -12.16 -17.79 -10.42
C PHE A 82 -11.02 -17.99 -11.41
N GLN A 83 -11.08 -17.30 -12.53
CA GLN A 83 -10.23 -17.56 -13.68
C GLN A 83 -9.28 -16.40 -13.99
N TRP A 84 -8.16 -16.75 -14.64
CA TRP A 84 -7.23 -15.83 -15.31
C TRP A 84 -6.36 -14.93 -14.43
N HIS A 85 -6.52 -14.94 -13.10
CA HIS A 85 -5.77 -14.04 -12.20
C HIS A 85 -5.33 -14.72 -10.89
N PRO A 86 -4.21 -14.30 -10.29
CA PRO A 86 -3.86 -14.70 -8.93
C PRO A 86 -4.98 -14.37 -7.96
N GLN A 87 -5.22 -15.29 -7.04
CA GLN A 87 -6.24 -15.18 -6.02
C GLN A 87 -5.60 -15.49 -4.66
N TRP A 88 -6.11 -14.82 -3.64
CA TRP A 88 -5.72 -15.06 -2.25
C TRP A 88 -6.99 -15.29 -1.44
N ASP A 89 -6.94 -16.22 -0.50
CA ASP A 89 -7.88 -16.17 0.62
C ASP A 89 -7.49 -15.07 1.63
N THR A 90 -8.39 -14.75 2.55
CA THR A 90 -8.16 -13.68 3.55
C THR A 90 -6.94 -13.96 4.43
N TRP A 91 -6.67 -15.23 4.74
CA TRP A 91 -5.52 -15.62 5.57
C TRP A 91 -4.21 -15.45 4.81
N GLU A 92 -4.12 -16.00 3.60
CA GLU A 92 -2.97 -15.85 2.72
C GLU A 92 -2.62 -14.38 2.52
N LEU A 93 -3.62 -13.54 2.21
CA LEU A 93 -3.39 -12.10 2.04
C LEU A 93 -2.93 -11.43 3.34
N ALA A 94 -3.54 -11.74 4.48
CA ALA A 94 -3.08 -11.19 5.76
C ALA A 94 -1.64 -11.60 6.10
N TYR A 95 -1.26 -12.85 5.78
CA TYR A 95 0.10 -13.36 5.96
C TYR A 95 1.13 -12.67 5.05
N ASP A 96 0.77 -12.25 3.83
CA ASP A 96 1.65 -11.43 2.97
C ASP A 96 2.01 -10.08 3.64
N PHE A 97 1.13 -9.57 4.52
CA PHE A 97 1.36 -8.38 5.33
C PHE A 97 1.86 -8.66 6.75
N HIS A 98 2.39 -9.86 7.05
CA HIS A 98 2.85 -10.22 8.40
C HIS A 98 3.89 -9.24 8.99
N TRP A 99 4.68 -8.58 8.14
CA TRP A 99 5.70 -7.61 8.52
C TRP A 99 5.11 -6.34 9.17
N VAL A 100 3.80 -6.08 9.00
CA VAL A 100 3.07 -4.98 9.62
C VAL A 100 2.85 -5.23 11.11
N PHE A 101 2.73 -6.49 11.53
CA PHE A 101 2.39 -6.85 12.91
C PHE A 101 3.64 -7.21 13.71
N SER A 102 3.58 -6.97 15.02
CA SER A 102 4.68 -7.29 15.95
C SER A 102 4.62 -8.70 16.50
N SER A 103 3.47 -9.36 16.44
CA SER A 103 3.27 -10.73 16.91
C SER A 103 2.34 -11.51 15.98
N GLU A 104 2.49 -12.83 15.95
CA GLU A 104 1.68 -13.74 15.14
C GLU A 104 0.24 -13.79 15.69
N GLU A 105 0.06 -13.70 17.00
CA GLU A 105 -1.26 -13.69 17.65
C GLU A 105 -2.10 -12.49 17.22
N LEU A 106 -1.47 -11.32 17.00
CA LEU A 106 -2.18 -10.15 16.48
C LEU A 106 -2.58 -10.35 15.02
N LEU A 107 -1.69 -10.93 14.20
CA LEU A 107 -2.00 -11.25 12.81
C LEU A 107 -3.17 -12.24 12.72
N GLU A 108 -3.15 -13.30 13.52
CA GLU A 108 -4.23 -14.28 13.55
C GLU A 108 -5.55 -13.65 14.01
N ALA A 109 -5.52 -12.80 15.02
CA ALA A 109 -6.70 -12.08 15.50
C ALA A 109 -7.28 -11.13 14.43
N VAL A 110 -6.41 -10.48 13.66
CA VAL A 110 -6.82 -9.62 12.53
C VAL A 110 -7.40 -10.46 11.41
N ALA A 111 -6.69 -11.49 10.94
CA ALA A 111 -7.12 -12.35 9.85
C ALA A 111 -8.45 -13.07 10.16
N ALA A 112 -8.65 -13.51 11.41
CA ALA A 112 -9.89 -14.13 11.85
C ALA A 112 -11.10 -13.17 11.90
N ALA A 113 -10.86 -11.86 12.05
CA ALA A 113 -11.92 -10.86 12.10
C ALA A 113 -12.27 -10.26 10.73
N VAL A 114 -11.36 -10.36 9.75
CA VAL A 114 -11.64 -9.95 8.36
C VAL A 114 -12.52 -11.01 7.70
N HIS A 115 -13.48 -10.57 6.88
CA HIS A 115 -14.39 -11.50 6.20
C HIS A 115 -13.62 -12.41 5.24
N ASP A 116 -13.92 -13.70 5.31
CA ASP A 116 -13.31 -14.69 4.43
C ASP A 116 -13.90 -14.58 3.02
N ILE A 117 -13.13 -13.97 2.13
CA ILE A 117 -13.47 -13.74 0.73
C ILE A 117 -12.27 -14.08 -0.14
N THR A 118 -12.52 -14.31 -1.43
CA THR A 118 -11.44 -14.40 -2.41
C THR A 118 -11.04 -12.99 -2.84
N TRP A 119 -9.80 -12.64 -2.56
CA TRP A 119 -9.19 -11.36 -2.93
C TRP A 119 -8.47 -11.48 -4.27
N VAL A 120 -8.58 -10.43 -5.07
CA VAL A 120 -7.85 -10.24 -6.32
C VAL A 120 -7.27 -8.83 -6.36
N GLU A 121 -6.19 -8.63 -7.10
CA GLU A 121 -5.69 -7.27 -7.32
C GLU A 121 -6.76 -6.41 -7.98
N LYS A 122 -6.94 -5.21 -7.48
CA LYS A 122 -7.83 -4.21 -8.04
C LYS A 122 -7.31 -3.78 -9.40
N ASP A 123 -8.21 -3.60 -10.36
CA ASP A 123 -7.86 -3.25 -11.73
C ASP A 123 -6.88 -4.26 -12.38
N PHE A 124 -6.98 -5.55 -12.07
CA PHE A 124 -6.11 -6.65 -12.53
C PHE A 124 -5.90 -6.75 -14.05
N ILE A 125 -6.75 -6.10 -14.85
CA ILE A 125 -6.62 -6.01 -16.32
C ILE A 125 -5.46 -5.07 -16.70
N THR A 126 -5.12 -4.14 -15.81
CA THR A 126 -4.06 -3.15 -15.97
C THR A 126 -2.86 -3.48 -15.09
N ARG A 127 -1.69 -2.96 -15.46
CA ARG A 127 -0.49 -3.12 -14.65
C ARG A 127 -0.62 -2.32 -13.35
N ARG A 128 -0.22 -2.91 -12.22
CA ARG A 128 -0.18 -2.24 -10.92
C ARG A 128 0.59 -0.91 -11.01
N ARG A 129 -0.01 0.14 -10.44
CA ARG A 129 0.44 1.52 -10.65
C ARG A 129 1.85 1.78 -10.13
N ASP A 130 2.22 1.16 -9.01
CA ASP A 130 3.54 1.26 -8.43
C ASP A 130 4.62 0.69 -9.36
N ASN A 131 4.39 -0.48 -9.95
CA ASN A 131 5.27 -1.10 -10.93
C ASN A 131 5.45 -0.19 -12.15
N VAL A 132 4.36 0.38 -12.67
CA VAL A 132 4.41 1.33 -13.80
C VAL A 132 5.25 2.56 -13.44
N LEU A 133 5.10 3.11 -12.23
CA LEU A 133 5.86 4.27 -11.78
C LEU A 133 7.34 3.97 -11.56
N ILE A 134 7.67 2.82 -10.96
CA ILE A 134 9.05 2.38 -10.73
C ILE A 134 9.77 2.19 -12.06
N GLU A 135 9.18 1.44 -12.99
CA GLU A 135 9.79 1.21 -14.30
C GLU A 135 9.92 2.50 -15.12
N ALA A 136 8.91 3.38 -15.08
CA ALA A 136 9.00 4.68 -15.72
C ALA A 136 10.10 5.57 -15.11
N TRP A 137 10.28 5.52 -13.79
CA TRP A 137 11.35 6.22 -13.09
C TRP A 137 12.73 5.68 -13.46
N ASP A 138 12.88 4.35 -13.57
CA ASP A 138 14.13 3.71 -13.98
C ASP A 138 14.49 4.09 -15.43
N ARG A 139 13.52 4.05 -16.35
CA ARG A 139 13.72 4.51 -17.73
C ARG A 139 14.08 5.99 -17.82
N PHE A 140 13.48 6.83 -16.98
CA PHE A 140 13.86 8.24 -16.85
C PHE A 140 15.30 8.39 -16.34
N CYS A 141 15.68 7.67 -15.31
CA CYS A 141 17.03 7.68 -14.78
C CYS A 141 18.05 7.24 -15.85
N GLU A 142 17.76 6.18 -16.59
CA GLU A 142 18.58 5.72 -17.73
C GLU A 142 18.69 6.79 -18.81
N ALA A 143 17.56 7.41 -19.19
CA ALA A 143 17.55 8.48 -20.18
C ALA A 143 18.43 9.67 -19.75
N VAL A 144 18.29 10.15 -18.50
CA VAL A 144 19.10 11.26 -17.96
C VAL A 144 20.58 10.92 -17.88
N LYS A 145 20.92 9.70 -17.45
CA LYS A 145 22.32 9.28 -17.24
C LYS A 145 23.04 8.97 -18.55
N HIS A 146 22.37 8.34 -19.51
CA HIS A 146 23.02 7.69 -20.64
C HIS A 146 22.58 8.17 -22.02
N LYS A 147 21.37 8.72 -22.17
CA LYS A 147 20.82 9.11 -23.48
C LYS A 147 20.85 10.62 -23.71
N THR A 148 20.23 11.40 -22.84
CA THR A 148 20.08 12.85 -22.99
C THR A 148 20.25 13.56 -21.66
N ARG A 149 21.33 14.32 -21.54
CA ARG A 149 21.56 15.16 -20.37
C ARG A 149 20.79 16.46 -20.55
N PHE A 150 19.88 16.78 -19.62
CA PHE A 150 19.15 18.06 -19.55
C PHE A 150 18.09 18.35 -20.61
N VAL A 151 17.68 17.40 -21.45
CA VAL A 151 16.61 17.63 -22.45
C VAL A 151 15.63 16.46 -22.57
N VAL A 152 15.41 15.73 -21.46
CA VAL A 152 14.54 14.54 -21.44
C VAL A 152 13.10 14.83 -21.88
N TRP A 153 12.58 16.05 -21.69
CA TRP A 153 11.27 16.46 -22.18
C TRP A 153 11.17 16.60 -23.71
N LEU A 154 12.29 16.53 -24.44
CA LEU A 154 12.31 16.49 -25.91
C LEU A 154 12.27 15.06 -26.46
N LEU A 155 12.37 14.03 -25.61
CA LEU A 155 12.15 12.65 -26.03
C LEU A 155 10.70 12.52 -26.46
N ARG A 156 10.48 12.02 -27.68
CA ARG A 156 9.12 11.85 -28.17
C ARG A 156 8.51 10.65 -27.45
N PRO A 157 7.25 10.73 -27.02
CA PRO A 157 6.55 9.59 -26.44
C PRO A 157 6.55 8.36 -27.36
N ASP A 158 6.59 8.61 -28.68
CA ASP A 158 6.56 7.60 -29.74
C ASP A 158 7.91 6.91 -29.98
N ASP A 159 9.00 7.36 -29.34
CA ASP A 159 10.33 6.74 -29.49
C ASP A 159 10.50 5.49 -28.60
N ASP A 160 9.62 5.31 -27.61
CA ASP A 160 9.58 4.13 -26.75
C ASP A 160 8.37 3.27 -27.16
N ASP A 161 8.58 1.99 -27.50
CA ASP A 161 7.54 0.99 -27.79
C ASP A 161 6.74 0.65 -26.50
N LEU A 162 6.00 1.62 -25.98
CA LEU A 162 5.29 1.53 -24.71
C LEU A 162 3.98 0.78 -24.84
N ALA A 163 3.72 -0.13 -23.89
CA ALA A 163 2.42 -0.78 -23.79
C ALA A 163 1.33 0.21 -23.31
N PRO A 164 0.04 -0.04 -23.61
CA PRO A 164 -1.06 0.75 -23.05
C PRO A 164 -0.99 0.85 -21.52
N GLY A 165 -1.07 2.08 -21.00
CA GLY A 165 -0.98 2.37 -19.56
C GLY A 165 0.44 2.64 -19.06
N GLU A 166 1.47 2.49 -19.88
CA GLU A 166 2.83 2.87 -19.49
C GLU A 166 3.09 4.38 -19.57
N ILE A 167 4.00 4.85 -18.71
CA ILE A 167 4.35 6.26 -18.61
C ILE A 167 5.68 6.51 -19.34
N PRO A 168 5.71 7.39 -20.35
CA PRO A 168 6.94 7.78 -21.01
C PRO A 168 7.92 8.47 -20.05
N PRO A 169 9.26 8.30 -20.23
CA PRO A 169 10.27 8.95 -19.41
C PRO A 169 10.12 10.47 -19.34
N ALA A 170 9.72 11.10 -20.44
CA ALA A 170 9.49 12.55 -20.51
C ALA A 170 8.36 13.04 -19.58
N LYS A 171 7.46 12.14 -19.19
CA LYS A 171 6.23 12.45 -18.43
C LYS A 171 6.29 12.05 -16.97
N ILE A 172 7.23 11.19 -16.55
CA ILE A 172 7.23 10.66 -15.18
C ILE A 172 7.20 11.74 -14.11
N LEU A 173 7.91 12.86 -14.30
CA LEU A 173 7.95 13.96 -13.33
C LEU A 173 6.56 14.56 -13.06
N GLU A 174 5.65 14.58 -14.05
CA GLU A 174 4.27 15.04 -13.87
C GLU A 174 3.47 14.08 -12.96
N TYR A 175 3.82 12.80 -12.92
CA TYR A 175 3.18 11.79 -12.09
C TYR A 175 3.77 11.71 -10.66
N VAL A 176 5.08 11.90 -10.51
CA VAL A 176 5.75 11.85 -9.18
C VAL A 176 5.71 13.19 -8.45
N ALA A 177 5.65 14.34 -9.14
CA ALA A 177 5.66 15.65 -8.48
C ALA A 177 4.53 15.81 -7.43
N PRO A 178 3.26 15.43 -7.71
CA PRO A 178 2.20 15.49 -6.70
C PRO A 178 2.45 14.57 -5.51
N LEU A 179 3.20 13.47 -5.70
CA LEU A 179 3.56 12.56 -4.61
C LEU A 179 4.55 13.21 -3.65
N PHE A 180 5.50 14.02 -4.13
CA PHE A 180 6.44 14.71 -3.25
C PHE A 180 5.75 15.68 -2.29
N GLU A 181 4.72 16.39 -2.77
CA GLU A 181 3.92 17.29 -1.94
C GLU A 181 3.05 16.49 -0.95
N ARG A 182 2.32 15.49 -1.46
CA ARG A 182 1.43 14.64 -0.65
C ARG A 182 2.16 13.90 0.47
N LEU A 183 3.37 13.42 0.18
CA LEU A 183 4.21 12.69 1.13
C LEU A 183 5.15 13.61 1.93
N ASN A 184 5.06 14.93 1.74
CA ASN A 184 5.90 15.94 2.41
C ASN A 184 7.42 15.64 2.31
N LEU A 185 7.87 15.22 1.14
CA LEU A 185 9.26 14.81 0.88
C LEU A 185 10.20 16.00 0.59
N VAL A 186 9.65 17.20 0.43
CA VAL A 186 10.43 18.41 0.13
C VAL A 186 10.86 19.09 1.42
N GLN A 187 12.16 19.09 1.70
CA GLN A 187 12.73 19.80 2.85
C GLN A 187 13.41 21.11 2.43
N SER A 188 13.13 22.18 3.18
CA SER A 188 13.81 23.47 2.99
C SER A 188 15.14 23.48 3.73
N LEU A 189 16.22 23.82 3.02
CA LEU A 189 17.52 24.06 3.63
C LEU A 189 17.64 25.54 4.02
N PRO A 190 18.05 25.87 5.27
CA PRO A 190 18.18 27.25 5.71
C PRO A 190 19.28 27.98 4.94
N ALA A 191 19.12 29.30 4.81
CA ALA A 191 20.16 30.14 4.22
C ALA A 191 21.50 29.96 4.96
N GLY A 192 22.60 29.80 4.21
CA GLY A 192 23.92 29.50 4.76
C GLY A 192 24.22 28.00 4.94
N HIS A 193 23.30 27.11 4.58
CA HIS A 193 23.57 25.68 4.56
C HIS A 193 24.71 25.36 3.57
N ARG A 194 25.75 24.68 4.05
CA ARG A 194 26.93 24.33 3.25
C ARG A 194 26.68 22.97 2.60
N VAL A 195 26.78 22.91 1.28
CA VAL A 195 26.67 21.66 0.52
C VAL A 195 28.05 21.34 -0.05
N TRP A 196 28.53 20.13 0.19
CA TRP A 196 29.79 19.64 -0.37
C TRP A 196 29.49 18.56 -1.41
N ARG A 197 30.08 18.69 -2.59
CA ARG A 197 30.01 17.64 -3.60
C ARG A 197 31.04 16.58 -3.28
N ALA A 198 30.60 15.38 -2.92
CA ALA A 198 31.50 14.23 -2.86
C ALA A 198 31.89 13.81 -4.29
N HIS A 199 33.19 13.65 -4.53
CA HIS A 199 33.73 12.95 -5.69
C HIS A 199 34.18 11.57 -5.21
N THR A 200 33.52 10.51 -5.66
CA THR A 200 34.01 9.15 -5.50
C THR A 200 35.12 8.89 -6.53
N LEU A 201 36.27 8.41 -6.06
CA LEU A 201 37.42 7.99 -6.86
C LEU A 201 37.13 6.68 -7.62
#